data_AF-A0A812NBZ2-F1
#
_entry.id   AF-A0A812NBZ2-F1
#
_cell.length_a   1.000
_cell.length_b   1.000
_cell.length_c   1.000
_cell.angle_alpha   90.00
_cell.angle_beta   90.00
_cell.angle_gamma   90.00
#
_symmetry.space_group_name_H-M   'P 1'
#
loop_
_entity.id
_entity.type
_entity.pdbx_description
1 polymer ?
#
loop_
_entity_poly.entity_id
_entity_poly.type
_entity_poly.pdbx_seq_one_letter_code
_entity_poly.pdbx_strand_id
1 'polypeptide(L)'
;MPKGVEYATADALSDLKAEMQQMASNARKRDDFVKGQITKLEQLTSMLEKDQGYTLNQHQQKMQEQEETVRKLESETAELRQELNSEVAKGQDLKTKAEHLEERVASVQDLAKQNYEVLHQMQSKAQQEQMEELKKARQDLEKHALEAARKDAEEVSTKARKDLDGATSAVRGEMSKGLQDLQASLSESMKQSFEALEQNMKETRRALEAQCDAILQETKQKQEAMEQSLTRKIAQVEEASKQLTEEQVALERSIRQQEEAAIQAQLKKLDEDLKGDCQELRHGVQEGQVQLQHVRREAEDRSAAVLAENRANIELLQGESARLNAFCSGVSGLPTRQVEWRLPEDTLKQLEKVQDREPVDDPSLVGDAQASFFSPPFEAAGTRGMQLELRVHTRRSGPGDEEDSSGNQCSLYLWASAGLQLVFRLFLGTESVVLRHSFDGKSPCGLKRMGSIVEQKSIDGSLKLGIEIHESLVEARAKAFKDEFVL
;
A
#
# COMPACT_ATOMS: atom_id res chain seq x y z
N MET A 1 48.82 29.44 61.20
CA MET A 1 49.40 30.20 62.33
C MET A 1 49.75 29.22 63.46
N PRO A 2 50.69 29.47 64.41
CA PRO A 2 51.67 30.59 64.61
C PRO A 2 53.15 30.15 64.95
N LYS A 3 54.22 30.91 64.63
CA LYS A 3 55.10 31.91 65.35
C LYS A 3 56.22 31.42 66.35
N GLY A 4 57.51 31.58 65.98
CA GLY A 4 58.50 32.60 66.45
C GLY A 4 59.42 32.49 67.72
N VAL A 5 60.77 32.59 67.53
CA VAL A 5 61.79 33.59 68.03
C VAL A 5 62.57 33.47 69.42
N GLU A 6 63.93 33.41 69.33
CA GLU A 6 65.10 34.10 70.04
C GLU A 6 65.88 33.74 71.38
N TYR A 7 67.24 33.84 71.25
CA TYR A 7 68.43 34.46 71.97
C TYR A 7 69.15 34.09 73.31
N ALA A 8 70.50 34.35 73.26
CA ALA A 8 71.52 34.87 74.24
C ALA A 8 72.53 33.86 74.90
N THR A 9 73.89 33.87 74.73
CA THR A 9 75.06 34.75 75.11
C THR A 9 75.35 34.86 76.62
N ALA A 10 76.57 34.91 77.20
CA ALA A 10 77.99 34.77 76.83
C ALA A 10 78.83 35.01 78.12
N ASP A 11 79.76 34.14 78.56
CA ASP A 11 80.71 34.47 79.66
C ASP A 11 81.87 33.46 79.91
N ALA A 12 82.93 33.37 79.08
CA ALA A 12 84.13 32.61 79.49
C ALA A 12 85.40 32.97 78.72
N LEU A 13 85.79 34.26 78.78
CA LEU A 13 87.01 34.82 78.18
C LEU A 13 88.32 34.42 78.91
N SER A 14 88.24 33.70 80.03
CA SER A 14 89.42 33.42 80.88
C SER A 14 90.10 32.09 80.59
N ASP A 15 89.38 31.11 80.03
CA ASP A 15 89.97 29.85 79.57
C ASP A 15 90.85 30.05 78.32
N LEU A 16 90.70 31.21 77.68
CA LEU A 16 91.38 31.63 76.46
C LEU A 16 92.92 31.65 76.58
N LYS A 17 93.47 31.88 77.77
CA LYS A 17 94.94 32.06 77.94
C LYS A 17 95.67 30.75 78.20
N ALA A 18 95.04 29.82 78.92
CA ALA A 18 95.55 28.45 79.03
C ALA A 18 95.40 27.72 77.69
N GLU A 19 94.34 28.02 76.94
CA GLU A 19 94.22 27.67 75.53
C GLU A 19 95.40 28.19 74.70
N MET A 20 95.92 29.41 74.93
CA MET A 20 96.96 29.97 74.05
C MET A 20 98.32 29.23 74.06
N GLN A 21 98.81 28.75 75.21
CA GLN A 21 100.09 28.02 75.27
C GLN A 21 99.97 26.56 74.82
N GLN A 22 98.82 25.93 75.10
CA GLN A 22 98.47 24.64 74.51
C GLN A 22 98.20 24.77 73.01
N MET A 23 97.63 25.89 72.54
CA MET A 23 97.51 26.25 71.13
C MET A 23 98.85 26.47 70.47
N ALA A 24 99.91 26.92 71.16
CA ALA A 24 101.24 27.08 70.54
C ALA A 24 101.95 25.73 70.31
N SER A 25 101.83 24.78 71.24
CA SER A 25 102.33 23.41 71.05
C SER A 25 101.47 22.62 70.06
N ASN A 26 100.15 22.79 70.13
CA ASN A 26 99.22 22.28 69.13
C ASN A 26 99.38 22.99 67.79
N ALA A 27 99.87 24.23 67.74
CA ALA A 27 100.14 24.94 66.49
C ALA A 27 101.37 24.34 65.81
N ARG A 28 102.42 23.93 66.54
CA ARG A 28 103.55 23.20 65.92
C ARG A 28 103.18 21.78 65.50
N LYS A 29 102.43 21.05 66.33
CA LYS A 29 101.91 19.73 65.93
C LYS A 29 100.88 19.83 64.81
N ARG A 30 100.09 20.91 64.75
CA ARG A 30 99.27 21.26 63.60
C ARG A 30 100.11 21.71 62.43
N ASP A 31 101.23 22.39 62.60
CA ASP A 31 102.05 22.85 61.47
C ASP A 31 102.77 21.66 60.81
N ASP A 32 103.22 20.68 61.59
CA ASP A 32 103.80 19.44 61.06
C ASP A 32 102.72 18.49 60.52
N PHE A 33 101.54 18.44 61.14
CA PHE A 33 100.39 17.70 60.62
C PHE A 33 99.81 18.37 59.37
N VAL A 34 99.75 19.69 59.31
CA VAL A 34 99.31 20.49 58.16
C VAL A 34 100.35 20.43 57.08
N LYS A 35 101.66 20.41 57.37
CA LYS A 35 102.69 20.10 56.36
C LYS A 35 102.53 18.69 55.84
N GLY A 36 102.28 17.69 56.68
CA GLY A 36 101.99 16.32 56.25
C GLY A 36 100.69 16.19 55.43
N GLN A 37 99.65 16.96 55.79
CA GLN A 37 98.39 17.04 55.05
C GLN A 37 98.52 17.87 53.78
N ILE A 38 99.39 18.89 53.75
CA ILE A 38 99.75 19.67 52.57
C ILE A 38 100.55 18.79 51.63
N THR A 39 101.50 17.98 52.10
CA THR A 39 102.21 17.02 51.23
C THR A 39 101.27 15.92 50.73
N LYS A 40 100.32 15.45 51.56
CA LYS A 40 99.26 14.53 51.10
C LYS A 40 98.27 15.20 50.16
N LEU A 41 97.93 16.46 50.35
CA LEU A 41 97.10 17.25 49.44
C LEU A 41 97.86 17.63 48.18
N GLU A 42 99.17 17.83 48.20
CA GLU A 42 100.01 18.06 47.03
C GLU A 42 100.19 16.74 46.26
N GLN A 43 100.27 15.60 46.94
CA GLN A 43 100.24 14.28 46.29
C GLN A 43 98.85 13.95 45.74
N LEU A 44 97.77 14.27 46.46
CA LEU A 44 96.41 14.07 45.98
C LEU A 44 96.04 15.08 44.88
N THR A 45 96.49 16.32 44.95
CA THR A 45 96.34 17.34 43.89
C THR A 45 97.22 16.99 42.70
N SER A 46 98.43 16.45 42.88
CA SER A 46 99.24 15.92 41.78
C SER A 46 98.61 14.67 41.14
N MET A 47 97.95 13.83 41.93
CA MET A 47 97.15 12.71 41.42
C MET A 47 95.86 13.19 40.76
N LEU A 48 95.20 14.22 41.26
CA LEU A 48 93.97 14.80 40.69
C LEU A 48 94.27 15.62 39.43
N GLU A 49 95.41 16.31 39.35
CA GLU A 49 95.90 17.00 38.17
C GLU A 49 96.41 16.00 37.12
N LYS A 50 96.93 14.84 37.54
CA LYS A 50 97.20 13.73 36.63
C LYS A 50 95.93 13.03 36.15
N ASP A 51 94.91 12.85 36.99
CA ASP A 51 93.63 12.24 36.58
C ASP A 51 92.74 13.22 35.80
N GLN A 52 92.74 14.51 36.11
CA GLN A 52 92.10 15.56 35.30
C GLN A 52 92.88 15.81 34.01
N GLY A 53 94.21 15.73 34.03
CA GLY A 53 95.03 15.77 32.82
C GLY A 53 94.82 14.54 31.93
N TYR A 54 94.54 13.36 32.51
CA TYR A 54 94.31 12.12 31.77
C TYR A 54 92.87 11.98 31.29
N THR A 55 91.87 12.45 32.04
CA THR A 55 90.47 12.49 31.59
C THR A 55 90.20 13.67 30.66
N LEU A 56 90.81 14.83 30.86
CA LEU A 56 90.74 15.94 29.91
C LEU A 56 91.54 15.64 28.65
N ASN A 57 92.74 15.03 28.72
CA ASN A 57 93.41 14.54 27.49
C ASN A 57 92.66 13.38 26.86
N GLN A 58 92.07 12.43 27.59
CA GLN A 58 91.25 11.38 26.93
C GLN A 58 89.97 11.94 26.34
N HIS A 59 89.37 12.98 26.92
CA HIS A 59 88.17 13.60 26.38
C HIS A 59 88.49 14.57 25.24
N GLN A 60 89.65 15.21 25.26
CA GLN A 60 90.18 16.07 24.20
C GLN A 60 90.80 15.26 23.06
N GLN A 61 91.34 14.07 23.35
CA GLN A 61 91.78 13.06 22.38
C GLN A 61 90.58 12.29 21.83
N LYS A 62 89.52 12.01 22.60
CA LYS A 62 88.24 11.51 22.05
C LYS A 62 87.48 12.56 21.26
N MET A 63 87.56 13.84 21.65
CA MET A 63 87.02 14.96 20.86
C MET A 63 87.87 15.19 19.62
N GLN A 64 89.19 15.05 19.67
CA GLN A 64 90.05 15.09 18.49
C GLN A 64 89.91 13.84 17.63
N GLU A 65 89.65 12.66 18.18
CA GLU A 65 89.31 11.44 17.45
C GLU A 65 87.88 11.51 16.92
N GLN A 66 86.95 12.21 17.59
CA GLN A 66 85.61 12.50 17.10
C GLN A 66 85.63 13.61 16.04
N GLU A 67 86.49 14.62 16.17
CA GLU A 67 86.72 15.66 15.15
C GLU A 67 87.57 15.13 14.00
N GLU A 68 88.47 14.17 14.22
CA GLU A 68 89.18 13.43 13.17
C GLU A 68 88.28 12.39 12.54
N THR A 69 87.38 11.72 13.27
CA THR A 69 86.39 10.84 12.63
C THR A 69 85.28 11.64 11.98
N VAL A 70 84.91 12.82 12.48
CA VAL A 70 84.00 13.74 11.78
C VAL A 70 84.72 14.40 10.61
N ARG A 71 85.99 14.80 10.71
CA ARG A 71 86.78 15.25 9.54
C ARG A 71 87.09 14.13 8.57
N LYS A 72 87.26 12.90 9.03
CA LYS A 72 87.47 11.72 8.19
C LYS A 72 86.15 11.28 7.59
N LEU A 73 85.02 11.42 8.27
CA LEU A 73 83.69 11.22 7.70
C LEU A 73 83.30 12.40 6.82
N GLU A 74 83.72 13.63 7.08
CA GLU A 74 83.51 14.79 6.21
C GLU A 74 84.45 14.75 5.01
N SER A 75 85.66 14.21 5.18
CA SER A 75 86.63 13.89 4.13
C SER A 75 86.17 12.68 3.32
N GLU A 76 85.64 11.63 3.93
CA GLU A 76 85.04 10.46 3.26
C GLU A 76 83.69 10.84 2.67
N THR A 77 82.93 11.77 3.24
CA THR A 77 81.70 12.31 2.64
C THR A 77 82.03 13.33 1.55
N ALA A 78 83.15 14.05 1.63
CA ALA A 78 83.66 14.91 0.58
C ALA A 78 84.30 14.08 -0.54
N GLU A 79 84.99 12.99 -0.23
CA GLU A 79 85.55 12.01 -1.16
C GLU A 79 84.42 11.20 -1.78
N LEU A 80 83.41 10.76 -1.03
CA LEU A 80 82.21 10.12 -1.58
C LEU A 80 81.34 11.13 -2.33
N ARG A 81 81.31 12.42 -1.97
CA ARG A 81 80.67 13.46 -2.79
C ARG A 81 81.51 13.80 -4.00
N GLN A 82 82.84 13.71 -3.94
CA GLN A 82 83.75 13.94 -5.05
C GLN A 82 83.80 12.71 -5.96
N GLU A 83 83.62 11.51 -5.43
CA GLU A 83 83.56 10.22 -6.11
C GLU A 83 82.17 10.04 -6.68
N LEU A 84 81.10 10.41 -5.96
CA LEU A 84 79.73 10.58 -6.50
C LEU A 84 79.69 11.71 -7.52
N ASN A 85 80.37 12.85 -7.33
CA ASN A 85 80.48 13.87 -8.36
C ASN A 85 81.41 13.43 -9.50
N SER A 86 82.36 12.52 -9.27
CA SER A 86 83.18 11.91 -10.33
C SER A 86 82.41 10.83 -11.06
N GLU A 87 81.47 10.13 -10.41
CA GLU A 87 80.57 9.13 -10.99
C GLU A 87 79.33 9.78 -11.60
N VAL A 88 78.94 10.96 -11.14
CA VAL A 88 77.97 11.85 -11.78
C VAL A 88 78.65 12.60 -12.92
N ALA A 89 79.94 12.95 -12.84
CA ALA A 89 80.71 13.49 -13.96
C ALA A 89 81.08 12.40 -14.97
N LYS A 90 81.36 11.16 -14.55
CA LYS A 90 81.48 9.99 -15.42
C LYS A 90 80.11 9.58 -15.93
N GLY A 91 79.04 9.76 -15.17
CA GLY A 91 77.66 9.54 -15.58
C GLY A 91 77.20 10.61 -16.56
N GLN A 92 77.66 11.85 -16.41
CA GLN A 92 77.46 12.95 -17.35
C GLN A 92 78.37 12.82 -18.57
N ASP A 93 79.59 12.30 -18.42
CA ASP A 93 80.52 11.98 -19.52
C ASP A 93 80.08 10.71 -20.26
N LEU A 94 79.48 9.75 -19.58
CA LEU A 94 78.81 8.59 -20.17
C LEU A 94 77.46 8.97 -20.75
N LYS A 95 76.78 9.99 -20.21
CA LYS A 95 75.56 10.55 -20.79
C LYS A 95 75.88 11.40 -22.01
N THR A 96 76.93 12.23 -22.00
CA THR A 96 77.38 12.93 -23.20
C THR A 96 78.07 11.99 -24.18
N LYS A 97 78.74 10.92 -23.74
CA LYS A 97 79.18 9.83 -24.62
C LYS A 97 78.01 8.98 -25.11
N ALA A 98 76.95 8.79 -24.34
CA ALA A 98 75.74 8.10 -24.78
C ALA A 98 74.95 8.96 -25.75
N GLU A 99 74.82 10.26 -25.50
CA GLU A 99 74.22 11.25 -26.40
C GLU A 99 75.10 11.44 -27.64
N HIS A 100 76.43 11.42 -27.51
CA HIS A 100 77.35 11.45 -28.65
C HIS A 100 77.45 10.10 -29.35
N LEU A 101 77.17 8.98 -28.68
CA LEU A 101 77.04 7.65 -29.29
C LEU A 101 75.65 7.48 -29.90
N GLU A 102 74.60 8.12 -29.39
CA GLU A 102 73.27 8.19 -29.98
C GLU A 102 73.28 9.14 -31.17
N GLU A 103 74.00 10.25 -31.10
CA GLU A 103 74.26 11.15 -32.21
C GLU A 103 75.24 10.53 -33.22
N ARG A 104 76.21 9.71 -32.79
CA ARG A 104 77.03 8.89 -33.69
C ARG A 104 76.29 7.68 -34.21
N VAL A 105 75.32 7.10 -33.50
CA VAL A 105 74.50 5.99 -33.97
C VAL A 105 73.43 6.52 -34.91
N ALA A 106 72.88 7.71 -34.67
CA ALA A 106 72.02 8.44 -35.58
C ALA A 106 72.83 8.93 -36.79
N SER A 107 74.04 9.46 -36.60
CA SER A 107 74.94 9.84 -37.69
C SER A 107 75.50 8.62 -38.43
N VAL A 108 75.71 7.47 -37.79
CA VAL A 108 76.09 6.20 -38.42
C VAL A 108 74.87 5.53 -39.02
N GLN A 109 73.65 5.75 -38.54
CA GLN A 109 72.42 5.32 -39.18
C GLN A 109 72.10 6.19 -40.38
N ASP A 110 72.34 7.50 -40.31
CA ASP A 110 72.19 8.44 -41.40
C ASP A 110 73.33 8.30 -42.40
N LEU A 111 74.56 7.99 -41.97
CA LEU A 111 75.67 7.58 -42.83
C LEU A 111 75.49 6.14 -43.31
N ALA A 112 74.83 5.24 -42.58
CA ALA A 112 74.51 3.90 -43.09
C ALA A 112 73.31 3.96 -44.02
N LYS A 113 72.41 4.94 -43.88
CA LYS A 113 71.29 5.19 -44.78
C LYS A 113 71.76 5.97 -46.00
N GLN A 114 72.63 6.96 -45.84
CA GLN A 114 73.36 7.61 -46.92
C GLN A 114 74.35 6.65 -47.57
N ASN A 115 75.06 5.80 -46.85
CA ASN A 115 75.90 4.77 -47.45
C ASN A 115 75.06 3.66 -48.01
N TYR A 116 73.88 3.34 -47.49
CA TYR A 116 72.98 2.39 -48.13
C TYR A 116 72.37 3.01 -49.37
N GLU A 117 72.04 4.31 -49.39
CA GLU A 117 71.55 5.03 -50.56
C GLU A 117 72.66 5.29 -51.56
N VAL A 118 73.88 5.60 -51.14
CA VAL A 118 75.07 5.76 -51.98
C VAL A 118 75.58 4.41 -52.43
N LEU A 119 75.48 3.33 -51.63
CA LEU A 119 75.86 1.98 -52.03
C LEU A 119 74.74 1.32 -52.83
N HIS A 120 73.47 1.69 -52.66
CA HIS A 120 72.37 1.30 -53.54
C HIS A 120 72.35 2.16 -54.81
N GLN A 121 72.77 3.42 -54.76
CA GLN A 121 73.00 4.26 -55.93
C GLN A 121 74.29 3.86 -56.63
N MET A 122 75.35 3.45 -55.93
CA MET A 122 76.58 2.91 -56.49
C MET A 122 76.40 1.46 -56.89
N GLN A 123 75.52 0.68 -56.30
CA GLN A 123 75.18 -0.67 -56.78
C GLN A 123 74.21 -0.57 -57.94
N SER A 124 73.26 0.37 -57.93
CA SER A 124 72.42 0.66 -59.11
C SER A 124 73.27 1.24 -60.23
N LYS A 125 74.15 2.20 -59.93
CA LYS A 125 75.09 2.81 -60.88
C LYS A 125 76.21 1.85 -61.27
N ALA A 126 76.68 0.95 -60.40
CA ALA A 126 77.62 -0.12 -60.76
C ALA A 126 76.93 -1.31 -61.41
N GLN A 127 75.63 -1.55 -61.21
CA GLN A 127 74.86 -2.52 -62.01
C GLN A 127 74.51 -1.91 -63.36
N GLN A 128 74.31 -0.60 -63.44
CA GLN A 128 74.08 0.15 -64.67
C GLN A 128 75.38 0.38 -65.44
N GLU A 129 76.49 0.62 -64.74
CA GLU A 129 77.86 0.68 -65.27
C GLU A 129 78.41 -0.72 -65.51
N GLN A 130 78.07 -1.76 -64.74
CA GLN A 130 78.36 -3.16 -65.12
C GLN A 130 77.43 -3.65 -66.22
N MET A 131 76.21 -3.12 -66.37
CA MET A 131 75.36 -3.40 -67.54
C MET A 131 75.88 -2.68 -68.77
N GLU A 132 76.35 -1.44 -68.65
CA GLU A 132 76.95 -0.68 -69.74
C GLU A 132 78.41 -1.10 -70.00
N GLU A 133 79.17 -1.56 -69.01
CA GLU A 133 80.47 -2.25 -69.15
C GLU A 133 80.28 -3.70 -69.55
N LEU A 134 79.18 -4.40 -69.26
CA LEU A 134 78.87 -5.69 -69.89
C LEU A 134 78.40 -5.47 -71.31
N LYS A 135 77.70 -4.37 -71.63
CA LYS A 135 77.39 -3.99 -73.01
C LYS A 135 78.65 -3.62 -73.77
N LYS A 136 79.51 -2.81 -73.16
CA LYS A 136 80.74 -2.30 -73.73
C LYS A 136 81.84 -3.35 -73.73
N ALA A 137 81.94 -4.21 -72.72
CA ALA A 137 82.80 -5.39 -72.68
C ALA A 137 82.21 -6.56 -73.48
N ARG A 138 80.91 -6.60 -73.79
CA ARG A 138 80.37 -7.50 -74.82
C ARG A 138 80.64 -6.96 -76.21
N GLN A 139 80.56 -5.65 -76.44
CA GLN A 139 81.01 -4.99 -77.68
C GLN A 139 82.54 -5.06 -77.84
N ASP A 140 83.29 -4.94 -76.75
CA ASP A 140 84.75 -5.02 -76.71
C ASP A 140 85.23 -6.47 -76.60
N LEU A 141 84.47 -7.45 -76.09
CA LEU A 141 84.73 -8.89 -76.32
C LEU A 141 84.39 -9.25 -77.76
N GLU A 142 83.30 -8.75 -78.32
CA GLU A 142 82.98 -9.01 -79.72
C GLU A 142 84.05 -8.39 -80.64
N LYS A 143 84.63 -7.24 -80.27
CA LYS A 143 85.73 -6.59 -81.01
C LYS A 143 87.13 -7.15 -80.69
N HIS A 144 87.50 -7.32 -79.42
CA HIS A 144 88.81 -7.84 -78.98
C HIS A 144 88.90 -9.36 -78.88
N ALA A 145 87.82 -10.13 -78.67
CA ALA A 145 87.90 -11.58 -78.83
C ALA A 145 87.97 -11.98 -80.31
N LEU A 146 87.46 -11.15 -81.24
CA LEU A 146 87.70 -11.33 -82.69
C LEU A 146 89.09 -10.83 -83.14
N GLU A 147 89.71 -9.84 -82.48
CA GLU A 147 91.06 -9.35 -82.81
C GLU A 147 92.20 -10.06 -82.05
N ALA A 148 91.99 -10.51 -80.82
CA ALA A 148 92.94 -11.31 -80.04
C ALA A 148 92.91 -12.79 -80.44
N ALA A 149 91.75 -13.37 -80.79
CA ALA A 149 91.73 -14.68 -81.45
C ALA A 149 92.39 -14.62 -82.84
N ARG A 150 92.45 -13.45 -83.50
CA ARG A 150 93.22 -13.24 -84.73
C ARG A 150 94.73 -13.18 -84.46
N LYS A 151 95.16 -12.49 -83.41
CA LYS A 151 96.57 -12.28 -83.05
C LYS A 151 97.22 -13.50 -82.40
N ASP A 152 96.50 -14.20 -81.51
CA ASP A 152 96.96 -15.46 -80.91
C ASP A 152 96.87 -16.63 -81.92
N ALA A 153 95.96 -16.57 -82.90
CA ALA A 153 96.01 -17.47 -84.06
C ALA A 153 97.21 -17.19 -84.97
N GLU A 154 97.69 -15.95 -85.10
CA GLU A 154 98.90 -15.61 -85.90
C GLU A 154 100.21 -15.97 -85.19
N GLU A 155 100.30 -15.84 -83.86
CA GLU A 155 101.49 -16.23 -83.08
C GLU A 155 101.58 -17.75 -82.82
N VAL A 156 100.44 -18.44 -82.65
CA VAL A 156 100.39 -19.91 -82.66
C VAL A 156 100.61 -20.46 -84.08
N SER A 157 100.15 -19.78 -85.14
CA SER A 157 100.41 -20.15 -86.55
C SER A 157 101.88 -20.05 -86.96
N THR A 158 102.63 -19.06 -86.46
CA THR A 158 104.05 -18.89 -86.79
C THR A 158 104.99 -19.80 -85.99
N LYS A 159 104.61 -20.20 -84.77
CA LYS A 159 105.34 -21.19 -83.97
C LYS A 159 104.96 -22.63 -84.32
N ALA A 160 103.68 -22.89 -84.62
CA ALA A 160 103.22 -24.17 -85.13
C ALA A 160 103.69 -24.42 -86.59
N ARG A 161 103.82 -23.42 -87.47
CA ARG A 161 104.45 -23.61 -88.81
C ARG A 161 105.88 -24.14 -88.73
N LYS A 162 106.65 -23.70 -87.74
CA LYS A 162 108.06 -24.06 -87.62
C LYS A 162 108.28 -25.49 -87.10
N ASP A 163 107.36 -25.99 -86.26
CA ASP A 163 107.44 -27.34 -85.68
C ASP A 163 106.49 -28.36 -86.38
N LEU A 164 105.46 -27.91 -87.12
CA LEU A 164 104.71 -28.75 -88.09
C LEU A 164 105.47 -28.95 -89.41
N ASP A 165 106.30 -28.03 -89.91
CA ASP A 165 107.07 -28.31 -91.14
C ASP A 165 108.08 -29.46 -90.95
N GLY A 166 108.47 -29.75 -89.69
CA GLY A 166 109.32 -30.88 -89.33
C GLY A 166 108.58 -32.21 -89.13
N ALA A 167 107.38 -32.21 -88.52
CA ALA A 167 106.64 -33.43 -88.20
C ALA A 167 105.50 -33.78 -89.19
N THR A 168 105.07 -32.83 -90.03
CA THR A 168 103.92 -32.98 -90.96
C THR A 168 104.33 -33.35 -92.39
N SER A 169 105.63 -33.53 -92.68
CA SER A 169 106.08 -34.21 -93.90
C SER A 169 106.09 -35.74 -93.74
N ALA A 170 106.24 -36.25 -92.50
CA ALA A 170 106.34 -37.69 -92.22
C ALA A 170 104.97 -38.34 -91.89
N VAL A 171 104.10 -37.69 -91.11
CA VAL A 171 102.81 -38.28 -90.68
C VAL A 171 101.66 -38.04 -91.70
N ARG A 172 101.76 -37.01 -92.55
CA ARG A 172 100.75 -36.66 -93.58
C ARG A 172 100.63 -37.71 -94.70
N GLY A 173 101.66 -38.51 -94.93
CA GLY A 173 101.64 -39.60 -95.91
C GLY A 173 100.78 -40.80 -95.49
N GLU A 174 100.76 -41.13 -94.20
CA GLU A 174 100.10 -42.35 -93.71
C GLU A 174 98.68 -42.11 -93.16
N MET A 175 98.38 -40.91 -92.67
CA MET A 175 97.10 -40.58 -92.05
C MET A 175 96.00 -40.15 -93.05
N SER A 176 96.37 -39.72 -94.26
CA SER A 176 95.40 -39.35 -95.31
C SER A 176 94.66 -40.54 -95.91
N LYS A 177 95.22 -41.76 -95.80
CA LYS A 177 94.60 -43.00 -96.28
C LYS A 177 93.58 -43.57 -95.28
N GLY A 178 93.81 -43.41 -93.97
CA GLY A 178 92.88 -43.88 -92.92
C GLY A 178 91.68 -42.96 -92.66
N LEU A 179 91.77 -41.67 -92.98
CA LEU A 179 90.70 -40.70 -92.74
C LEU A 179 89.55 -40.76 -93.76
N GLN A 180 89.79 -41.23 -94.99
CA GLN A 180 88.72 -41.42 -95.98
C GLN A 180 87.78 -42.58 -95.61
N ASP A 181 88.33 -43.67 -95.07
CA ASP A 181 87.54 -44.85 -94.69
C ASP A 181 86.69 -44.61 -93.42
N LEU A 182 87.19 -43.79 -92.48
CA LEU A 182 86.46 -43.45 -91.25
C LEU A 182 85.31 -42.44 -91.47
N GLN A 183 85.48 -41.51 -92.42
CA GLN A 183 84.48 -40.49 -92.73
C GLN A 183 83.21 -41.09 -93.33
N ALA A 184 83.34 -42.12 -94.17
CA ALA A 184 82.19 -42.84 -94.73
C ALA A 184 81.41 -43.62 -93.66
N SER A 185 82.11 -44.26 -92.71
CA SER A 185 81.47 -45.04 -91.63
C SER A 185 80.73 -44.15 -90.61
N LEU A 186 81.18 -42.92 -90.39
CA LEU A 186 80.61 -42.02 -89.40
C LEU A 186 79.33 -41.35 -89.88
N SER A 187 79.24 -41.00 -91.17
CA SER A 187 78.03 -40.39 -91.75
C SER A 187 76.83 -41.34 -91.77
N GLU A 188 77.06 -42.65 -92.00
CA GLU A 188 76.01 -43.68 -91.95
C GLU A 188 75.45 -43.86 -90.52
N SER A 189 76.34 -43.88 -89.52
CA SER A 189 75.97 -44.04 -88.11
C SER A 189 75.19 -42.85 -87.57
N MET A 190 75.57 -41.61 -87.92
CA MET A 190 74.84 -40.42 -87.47
C MET A 190 73.40 -40.41 -88.01
N LYS A 191 73.20 -40.78 -89.29
CA LYS A 191 71.86 -40.82 -89.90
C LYS A 191 70.93 -41.79 -89.16
N GLN A 192 71.40 -42.99 -88.85
CA GLN A 192 70.61 -43.99 -88.13
C GLN A 192 70.29 -43.54 -86.68
N SER A 193 71.20 -42.82 -86.03
CA SER A 193 70.97 -42.31 -84.66
C SER A 193 69.91 -41.20 -84.60
N PHE A 194 69.83 -40.34 -85.62
CA PHE A 194 68.82 -39.28 -85.69
C PHE A 194 67.42 -39.83 -85.99
N GLU A 195 67.31 -40.82 -86.88
CA GLU A 195 66.02 -41.48 -87.16
C GLU A 195 65.47 -42.21 -85.91
N ALA A 196 66.33 -42.89 -85.15
CA ALA A 196 65.94 -43.53 -83.90
C ALA A 196 65.51 -42.52 -82.80
N LEU A 197 66.20 -41.38 -82.71
CA LEU A 197 65.87 -40.33 -81.74
C LEU A 197 64.53 -39.64 -82.08
N GLU A 198 64.27 -39.38 -83.36
CA GLU A 198 63.01 -38.78 -83.81
C GLU A 198 61.82 -39.73 -83.56
N GLN A 199 62.02 -41.03 -83.76
CA GLN A 199 61.00 -42.03 -83.49
C GLN A 199 60.69 -42.15 -81.99
N ASN A 200 61.71 -42.12 -81.12
CA ASN A 200 61.53 -42.12 -79.67
C ASN A 200 60.79 -40.86 -79.18
N MET A 201 61.09 -39.68 -79.74
CA MET A 201 60.36 -38.45 -79.41
C MET A 201 58.88 -38.49 -79.82
N LYS A 202 58.54 -39.14 -80.93
CA LYS A 202 57.14 -39.33 -81.35
C LYS A 202 56.40 -40.30 -80.43
N GLU A 203 57.06 -41.36 -79.98
CA GLU A 203 56.47 -42.34 -79.06
C GLU A 203 56.25 -41.77 -77.65
N THR A 204 57.21 -41.03 -77.12
CA THR A 204 57.08 -40.34 -75.82
C THR A 204 55.98 -39.28 -75.84
N ARG A 205 55.85 -38.51 -76.93
CA ARG A 205 54.75 -37.55 -77.07
C ARG A 205 53.37 -38.20 -77.09
N ARG A 206 53.21 -39.31 -77.83
CA ARG A 206 51.95 -40.07 -77.86
C ARG A 206 51.61 -40.68 -76.49
N ALA A 207 52.61 -41.16 -75.76
CA ALA A 207 52.42 -41.69 -74.41
C ALA A 207 51.97 -40.59 -73.42
N LEU A 208 52.55 -39.40 -73.52
CA LEU A 208 52.17 -38.24 -72.71
C LEU A 208 50.75 -37.73 -73.03
N GLU A 209 50.40 -37.64 -74.31
CA GLU A 209 49.04 -37.25 -74.74
C GLU A 209 48.00 -38.27 -74.20
N ALA A 210 48.26 -39.57 -74.33
CA ALA A 210 47.39 -40.61 -73.78
C ALA A 210 47.28 -40.55 -72.24
N GLN A 211 48.35 -40.17 -71.54
CA GLN A 211 48.34 -40.03 -70.08
C GLN A 211 47.55 -38.79 -69.63
N CYS A 212 47.65 -37.67 -70.36
CA CYS A 212 46.84 -36.47 -70.13
C CYS A 212 45.34 -36.75 -70.34
N ASP A 213 44.99 -37.48 -71.41
CA ASP A 213 43.61 -37.86 -71.69
C ASP A 213 43.05 -38.79 -70.59
N ALA A 214 43.86 -39.74 -70.10
CA ALA A 214 43.47 -40.61 -68.99
C ALA A 214 43.21 -39.83 -67.69
N ILE A 215 44.06 -38.84 -67.36
CA ILE A 215 43.88 -37.98 -66.18
C ILE A 215 42.63 -37.10 -66.32
N LEU A 216 42.37 -36.56 -67.51
CA LEU A 216 41.16 -35.79 -67.78
C LEU A 216 39.90 -36.65 -67.65
N GLN A 217 39.95 -37.89 -68.12
CA GLN A 217 38.82 -38.81 -68.00
C GLN A 217 38.60 -39.24 -66.54
N GLU A 218 39.66 -39.50 -65.78
CA GLU A 218 39.57 -39.86 -64.36
C GLU A 218 39.03 -38.69 -63.51
N THR A 219 39.49 -37.46 -63.77
CA THR A 219 39.00 -36.26 -63.07
C THR A 219 37.52 -36.01 -63.39
N LYS A 220 37.11 -36.18 -64.64
CA LYS A 220 35.68 -36.10 -65.03
C LYS A 220 34.84 -37.16 -64.34
N GLN A 221 35.29 -38.41 -64.29
CA GLN A 221 34.58 -39.49 -63.60
C GLN A 221 34.47 -39.24 -62.09
N LYS A 222 35.52 -38.73 -61.45
CA LYS A 222 35.49 -38.34 -60.03
C LYS A 222 34.53 -37.18 -59.77
N GLN A 223 34.49 -36.20 -60.68
CA GLN A 223 33.56 -35.08 -60.57
C GLN A 223 32.11 -35.55 -60.72
N GLU A 224 31.80 -36.38 -61.72
CA GLU A 224 30.46 -36.95 -61.91
C GLU A 224 30.04 -37.83 -60.72
N ALA A 225 30.95 -38.64 -60.18
CA ALA A 225 30.68 -39.45 -58.98
C ALA A 225 30.43 -38.59 -57.73
N MET A 226 31.17 -37.47 -57.59
CA MET A 226 30.98 -36.51 -56.50
C MET A 226 29.64 -35.79 -56.62
N GLU A 227 29.28 -35.32 -57.82
CA GLU A 227 27.99 -34.68 -58.09
C GLU A 227 26.83 -35.65 -57.81
N GLN A 228 26.91 -36.90 -58.26
CA GLN A 228 25.90 -37.92 -57.94
C GLN A 228 25.81 -38.19 -56.43
N SER A 229 26.94 -38.22 -55.73
CA SER A 229 26.96 -38.38 -54.27
C SER A 229 26.32 -37.19 -53.56
N LEU A 230 26.56 -35.95 -54.02
CA LEU A 230 25.97 -34.75 -53.44
C LEU A 230 24.47 -34.71 -53.69
N THR A 231 24.02 -35.01 -54.91
CA THR A 231 22.59 -35.10 -55.24
C THR A 231 21.87 -36.14 -54.38
N ARG A 232 22.48 -37.30 -54.14
CA ARG A 232 21.92 -38.31 -53.20
C ARG A 232 21.83 -37.79 -51.78
N LYS A 233 22.85 -37.08 -51.28
CA LYS A 233 22.83 -36.50 -49.93
C LYS A 233 21.80 -35.39 -49.79
N ILE A 234 21.64 -34.55 -50.82
CA ILE A 234 20.60 -33.51 -50.84
C ILE A 234 19.22 -34.16 -50.78
N ALA A 235 18.94 -35.17 -51.63
CA ALA A 235 17.67 -35.89 -51.59
C ALA A 235 17.41 -36.57 -50.23
N GLN A 236 18.44 -37.13 -49.59
CA GLN A 236 18.33 -37.71 -48.24
C GLN A 236 18.00 -36.66 -47.18
N VAL A 237 18.61 -35.47 -47.26
CA VAL A 237 18.34 -34.36 -46.33
C VAL A 237 16.95 -33.78 -46.55
N GLU A 238 16.51 -33.66 -47.80
CA GLU A 238 15.15 -33.21 -48.13
C GLU A 238 14.10 -34.19 -47.62
N GLU A 239 14.31 -35.49 -47.80
CA GLU A 239 13.42 -36.54 -47.28
C GLU A 239 13.41 -36.55 -45.74
N ALA A 240 14.57 -36.43 -45.09
CA ALA A 240 14.64 -36.34 -43.62
C ALA A 240 13.97 -35.06 -43.09
N SER A 241 14.11 -33.93 -43.79
CA SER A 241 13.44 -32.67 -43.44
C SER A 241 11.92 -32.79 -43.60
N LYS A 242 11.47 -33.48 -44.65
CA LYS A 242 10.05 -33.77 -44.86
C LYS A 242 9.49 -34.68 -43.77
N GLN A 243 10.20 -35.72 -43.38
CA GLN A 243 9.79 -36.60 -42.27
C GLN A 243 9.75 -35.83 -40.94
N LEU A 244 10.75 -35.00 -40.66
CA LEU A 244 10.78 -34.17 -39.45
C LEU A 244 9.60 -33.18 -39.40
N THR A 245 9.26 -32.57 -40.53
CA THR A 245 8.11 -31.65 -40.61
C THR A 245 6.78 -32.39 -40.47
N GLU A 246 6.63 -33.58 -41.05
CA GLU A 246 5.45 -34.43 -40.85
C GLU A 246 5.31 -34.89 -39.40
N GLU A 247 6.40 -35.28 -38.74
CA GLU A 247 6.43 -35.61 -37.31
C GLU A 247 6.09 -34.41 -36.43
N GLN A 248 6.63 -33.23 -36.73
CA GLN A 248 6.32 -32.01 -36.00
C GLN A 248 4.83 -31.65 -36.12
N VAL A 249 4.27 -31.73 -37.33
CA VAL A 249 2.84 -31.48 -37.55
C VAL A 249 1.97 -32.52 -36.84
N ALA A 250 2.38 -33.80 -36.82
CA ALA A 250 1.67 -34.85 -36.09
C ALA A 250 1.71 -34.61 -34.57
N LEU A 251 2.86 -34.21 -34.04
CA LEU A 251 3.04 -33.87 -32.63
C LEU A 251 2.21 -32.65 -32.23
N GLU A 252 2.23 -31.58 -33.04
CA GLU A 252 1.41 -30.37 -32.81
C GLU A 252 -0.09 -30.69 -32.82
N ARG A 253 -0.55 -31.55 -33.74
CA ARG A 253 -1.95 -32.03 -33.72
C ARG A 253 -2.27 -32.82 -32.47
N SER A 254 -1.36 -33.70 -32.04
CA SER A 254 -1.55 -34.49 -30.80
C SER A 254 -1.60 -33.58 -29.56
N ILE A 255 -0.73 -32.57 -29.48
CA ILE A 255 -0.74 -31.59 -28.38
C ILE A 255 -2.06 -30.81 -28.39
N ARG A 256 -2.49 -30.28 -29.54
CA ARG A 256 -3.77 -29.57 -29.64
C ARG A 256 -4.95 -30.44 -29.25
N GLN A 257 -4.99 -31.70 -29.66
CA GLN A 257 -6.05 -32.63 -29.25
C GLN A 257 -6.03 -32.90 -27.73
N GLN A 258 -4.86 -33.01 -27.11
CA GLN A 258 -4.75 -33.17 -25.66
C GLN A 258 -5.16 -31.89 -24.91
N GLU A 259 -4.77 -30.72 -25.40
CA GLU A 259 -5.18 -29.42 -24.85
C GLU A 259 -6.69 -29.22 -24.97
N GLU A 260 -7.28 -29.48 -26.14
CA GLU A 260 -8.72 -29.40 -26.36
C GLU A 260 -9.49 -30.37 -25.44
N ALA A 261 -9.01 -31.60 -25.29
CA ALA A 261 -9.62 -32.57 -24.39
C ALA A 261 -9.52 -32.12 -22.92
N ALA A 262 -8.38 -31.56 -22.50
CA ALA A 262 -8.19 -31.03 -21.15
C ALA A 262 -9.09 -29.82 -20.88
N ILE A 263 -9.20 -28.90 -21.84
CA ILE A 263 -10.08 -27.74 -21.77
C ILE A 263 -11.54 -28.19 -21.70
N GLN A 264 -11.96 -29.14 -22.54
CA GLN A 264 -13.32 -29.69 -22.49
C GLN A 264 -13.62 -30.39 -21.16
N ALA A 265 -12.66 -31.14 -20.60
CA ALA A 265 -12.82 -31.76 -19.30
C ALA A 265 -12.95 -30.72 -18.18
N GLN A 266 -12.16 -29.64 -18.23
CA GLN A 266 -12.28 -28.53 -17.29
C GLN A 266 -13.61 -27.80 -17.43
N LEU A 267 -14.04 -27.48 -18.66
CA LEU A 267 -15.35 -26.85 -18.90
C LEU A 267 -16.50 -27.71 -18.41
N LYS A 268 -16.43 -29.04 -18.63
CA LYS A 268 -17.44 -29.97 -18.13
C LYS A 268 -17.46 -30.01 -16.61
N LYS A 269 -16.29 -30.01 -15.96
CA LYS A 269 -16.20 -29.94 -14.49
C LYS A 269 -16.79 -28.64 -13.97
N LEU A 270 -16.47 -27.49 -14.58
CA LEU A 270 -17.05 -26.20 -14.20
C LEU A 270 -18.57 -26.18 -14.41
N ASP A 271 -19.09 -26.79 -15.48
CA ASP A 271 -20.54 -26.90 -15.71
C ASP A 271 -21.23 -27.80 -14.66
N GLU A 272 -20.58 -28.88 -14.25
CA GLU A 272 -21.06 -29.76 -13.16
C GLU A 272 -21.04 -29.03 -11.80
N ASP A 273 -19.95 -28.33 -11.49
CA ASP A 273 -19.82 -27.52 -10.26
C ASP A 273 -20.87 -26.40 -10.24
N LEU A 274 -21.02 -25.65 -11.34
CA LEU A 274 -22.02 -24.58 -11.47
C LEU A 274 -23.46 -25.11 -11.35
N LYS A 275 -23.73 -26.30 -11.89
CA LYS A 275 -25.02 -26.98 -11.71
C LYS A 275 -25.26 -27.36 -10.26
N GLY A 276 -24.22 -27.84 -9.55
CA GLY A 276 -24.25 -28.10 -8.12
C GLY A 276 -24.62 -26.85 -7.33
N ASP A 277 -23.86 -25.77 -7.53
CA ASP A 277 -24.10 -24.49 -6.86
C ASP A 277 -25.51 -23.93 -7.15
N CYS A 278 -25.97 -24.04 -8.41
CA CYS A 278 -27.33 -23.63 -8.76
C CYS A 278 -28.41 -24.47 -8.07
N GLN A 279 -28.17 -25.76 -7.85
CA GLN A 279 -29.10 -26.63 -7.13
C GLN A 279 -29.12 -26.31 -5.64
N GLU A 280 -27.97 -26.08 -5.02
CA GLU A 280 -27.85 -25.66 -3.62
C GLU A 280 -28.53 -24.31 -3.39
N LEU A 281 -28.30 -23.33 -4.28
CA LEU A 281 -28.99 -22.04 -4.22
C LEU A 281 -30.50 -22.17 -4.35
N ARG A 282 -31.00 -23.03 -5.27
CA ARG A 282 -32.44 -23.29 -5.37
C ARG A 282 -32.99 -23.93 -4.11
N HIS A 283 -32.26 -24.87 -3.52
CA HIS A 283 -32.66 -25.50 -2.27
C HIS A 283 -32.72 -24.48 -1.13
N GLY A 284 -31.67 -23.66 -0.96
CA GLY A 284 -31.64 -22.61 0.05
C GLY A 284 -32.74 -21.55 -0.14
N VAL A 285 -33.07 -21.20 -1.39
CA VAL A 285 -34.21 -20.30 -1.70
C VAL A 285 -35.54 -20.96 -1.32
N GLN A 286 -35.73 -22.24 -1.60
CA GLN A 286 -36.95 -22.97 -1.23
C GLN A 286 -37.09 -23.08 0.29
N GLU A 287 -36.02 -23.44 1.01
CA GLU A 287 -35.99 -23.48 2.47
C GLU A 287 -36.29 -22.11 3.08
N GLY A 288 -35.64 -21.05 2.57
CA GLY A 288 -35.89 -19.68 2.97
C GLY A 288 -37.34 -19.26 2.73
N GLN A 289 -37.95 -19.68 1.62
CA GLN A 289 -39.35 -19.39 1.31
C GLN A 289 -40.30 -20.11 2.27
N VAL A 290 -40.02 -21.37 2.63
CA VAL A 290 -40.80 -22.12 3.63
C VAL A 290 -40.70 -21.46 5.00
N GLN A 291 -39.50 -21.07 5.43
CA GLN A 291 -39.30 -20.37 6.70
C GLN A 291 -40.03 -19.01 6.72
N LEU A 292 -39.97 -18.25 5.62
CA LEU A 292 -40.67 -16.96 5.52
C LEU A 292 -42.19 -17.14 5.59
N GLN A 293 -42.74 -18.18 4.95
CA GLN A 293 -44.16 -18.51 5.05
C GLN A 293 -44.56 -18.90 6.48
N HIS A 294 -43.70 -19.64 7.18
CA HIS A 294 -43.92 -20.00 8.58
C HIS A 294 -43.97 -18.74 9.47
N VAL A 295 -42.97 -17.86 9.37
CA VAL A 295 -42.92 -16.62 10.15
C VAL A 295 -44.11 -15.72 9.84
N ARG A 296 -44.52 -15.66 8.57
CA ARG A 296 -45.69 -14.88 8.16
C ARG A 296 -46.97 -15.40 8.81
N ARG A 297 -47.19 -16.72 8.84
CA ARG A 297 -48.34 -17.33 9.52
C ARG A 297 -48.32 -17.05 11.02
N GLU A 298 -47.18 -17.24 11.68
CA GLU A 298 -47.06 -16.92 13.11
C GLU A 298 -47.35 -15.45 13.42
N ALA A 299 -46.90 -14.54 12.55
CA ALA A 299 -47.18 -13.11 12.70
C ALA A 299 -48.66 -12.78 12.49
N GLU A 300 -49.30 -13.40 11.50
CA GLU A 300 -50.74 -13.28 11.24
C GLU A 300 -51.55 -13.83 12.42
N ASP A 301 -51.18 -14.98 12.98
CA ASP A 301 -51.82 -15.59 14.15
C ASP A 301 -51.66 -14.73 15.41
N ARG A 302 -50.45 -14.22 15.67
CA ARG A 302 -50.21 -13.29 16.80
C ARG A 302 -50.99 -11.99 16.64
N SER A 303 -51.05 -11.44 15.42
CA SER A 303 -51.83 -10.24 15.15
C SER A 303 -53.32 -10.47 15.36
N ALA A 304 -53.86 -11.60 14.90
CA ALA A 304 -55.25 -11.97 15.12
C ALA A 304 -55.58 -12.14 16.61
N ALA A 305 -54.69 -12.78 17.39
CA ALA A 305 -54.84 -12.93 18.83
C ALA A 305 -54.90 -11.58 19.56
N VAL A 306 -53.98 -10.66 19.25
CA VAL A 306 -53.94 -9.31 19.83
C VAL A 306 -55.19 -8.51 19.45
N LEU A 307 -55.66 -8.61 18.21
CA LEU A 307 -56.89 -7.93 17.78
C LEU A 307 -58.13 -8.48 18.52
N ALA A 308 -58.20 -9.80 18.74
CA ALA A 308 -59.28 -10.41 19.51
C ALA A 308 -59.27 -9.97 20.98
N GLU A 309 -58.10 -9.93 21.62
CA GLU A 309 -57.94 -9.45 22.99
C GLU A 309 -58.32 -7.97 23.12
N ASN A 310 -57.84 -7.12 22.22
CA ASN A 310 -58.19 -5.70 22.20
C ASN A 310 -59.69 -5.48 22.01
N ARG A 311 -60.34 -6.28 21.16
CA ARG A 311 -61.79 -6.21 20.96
C ARG A 311 -62.54 -6.55 22.24
N ALA A 312 -62.16 -7.63 22.92
CA ALA A 312 -62.76 -8.02 24.20
C ALA A 312 -62.57 -6.93 25.27
N ASN A 313 -61.38 -6.33 25.35
CA ASN A 313 -61.10 -5.24 26.29
C ASN A 313 -61.92 -3.98 25.99
N ILE A 314 -62.09 -3.62 24.71
CA ILE A 314 -62.93 -2.49 24.30
C ILE A 314 -64.39 -2.75 24.67
N GLU A 315 -64.92 -3.95 24.42
CA GLU A 315 -66.29 -4.32 24.79
C GLU A 315 -66.50 -4.23 26.32
N LEU A 316 -65.52 -4.69 27.11
CA LEU A 316 -65.55 -4.58 28.57
C LEU A 316 -65.56 -3.13 29.03
N LEU A 317 -64.65 -2.29 28.51
CA LEU A 317 -64.57 -0.86 28.85
C LEU A 317 -65.84 -0.10 28.43
N GLN A 318 -66.42 -0.43 27.28
CA GLN A 318 -67.69 0.15 26.84
C GLN A 318 -68.83 -0.24 27.80
N GLY A 319 -68.86 -1.49 28.26
CA GLY A 319 -69.80 -1.95 29.28
C GLY A 319 -69.65 -1.20 30.60
N GLU A 320 -68.42 -1.01 31.09
CA GLU A 320 -68.15 -0.24 32.30
C GLU A 320 -68.51 1.24 32.16
N SER A 321 -68.16 1.86 31.02
CA SER A 321 -68.54 3.24 30.72
C SER A 321 -70.05 3.43 30.67
N ALA A 322 -70.79 2.47 30.10
CA ALA A 322 -72.25 2.52 30.06
C ALA A 322 -72.85 2.43 31.48
N ARG A 323 -72.30 1.55 32.33
CA ARG A 323 -72.69 1.45 33.75
C ARG A 323 -72.39 2.74 34.52
N LEU A 324 -71.20 3.32 34.32
CA LEU A 324 -70.81 4.56 34.97
C LEU A 324 -71.70 5.72 34.51
N ASN A 325 -71.97 5.84 33.21
CA ASN A 325 -72.88 6.87 32.69
C ASN A 325 -74.31 6.69 33.21
N ALA A 326 -74.81 5.46 33.33
CA ALA A 326 -76.11 5.20 33.95
C ALA A 326 -76.13 5.67 35.42
N PHE A 327 -75.06 5.38 36.18
CA PHE A 327 -74.92 5.83 37.56
C PHE A 327 -74.79 7.36 37.69
N CYS A 328 -73.88 7.97 36.93
CA CYS A 328 -73.63 9.41 36.93
C CYS A 328 -74.83 10.21 36.40
N SER A 329 -75.62 9.66 35.48
CA SER A 329 -76.87 10.29 35.05
C SER A 329 -77.88 10.42 36.20
N GLY A 330 -77.82 9.55 37.23
CA GLY A 330 -78.61 9.70 38.45
C GLY A 330 -78.07 10.78 39.40
N VAL A 331 -76.85 11.26 39.18
CA VAL A 331 -76.17 12.28 39.99
C VAL A 331 -76.11 13.63 39.28
N SER A 332 -76.36 13.70 37.96
CA SER A 332 -76.22 14.93 37.18
C SER A 332 -77.37 15.94 37.35
N GLY A 333 -78.45 15.59 38.06
CA GLY A 333 -79.56 16.50 38.40
C GLY A 333 -79.29 17.45 39.58
N LEU A 334 -78.07 17.46 40.14
CA LEU A 334 -77.69 18.26 41.32
C LEU A 334 -77.87 19.79 41.20
N PRO A 335 -77.76 20.47 40.03
CA PRO A 335 -77.92 21.92 40.00
C PRO A 335 -79.37 22.40 39.82
N THR A 336 -80.27 21.57 39.28
CA THR A 336 -81.66 22.01 39.01
C THR A 336 -82.46 21.99 40.30
N ARG A 337 -82.44 23.12 41.01
CA ARG A 337 -83.23 23.33 42.23
C ARG A 337 -84.63 23.84 41.95
N GLN A 338 -84.87 24.50 40.82
CA GLN A 338 -86.16 25.11 40.50
C GLN A 338 -86.72 24.56 39.17
N VAL A 339 -87.98 24.15 39.18
CA VAL A 339 -88.73 23.72 37.99
C VAL A 339 -90.01 24.54 37.90
N GLU A 340 -90.22 25.17 36.75
CA GLU A 340 -91.39 25.99 36.46
C GLU A 340 -92.23 25.30 35.37
N TRP A 341 -93.50 25.04 35.65
CA TRP A 341 -94.50 24.58 34.70
C TRP A 341 -95.45 25.74 34.38
N ARG A 342 -95.43 26.19 33.12
CA ARG A 342 -96.30 27.25 32.62
C ARG A 342 -97.50 26.64 31.92
N LEU A 343 -98.69 27.00 32.39
CA LEU A 343 -99.96 26.66 31.75
C LEU A 343 -100.39 27.83 30.84
N PRO A 344 -100.45 27.62 29.51
CA PRO A 344 -100.92 28.64 28.58
C PRO A 344 -102.38 29.01 28.84
N GLU A 345 -102.75 30.23 28.46
CA GLU A 345 -104.11 30.76 28.62
C GLU A 345 -105.18 29.82 28.01
N ASP A 346 -104.90 29.20 26.86
CA ASP A 346 -105.82 28.25 26.21
C ASP A 346 -106.08 27.01 27.06
N THR A 347 -105.08 26.54 27.82
CA THR A 347 -105.27 25.44 28.76
C THR A 347 -106.13 25.89 29.93
N LEU A 348 -105.90 27.11 30.45
CA LEU A 348 -106.71 27.68 31.52
C LEU A 348 -108.17 27.88 31.11
N LYS A 349 -108.44 28.31 29.87
CA LYS A 349 -109.82 28.38 29.32
C LYS A 349 -110.49 27.02 29.27
N GLN A 350 -109.73 25.94 29.01
CA GLN A 350 -110.26 24.58 29.11
C GLN A 350 -110.54 24.19 30.56
N LEU A 351 -109.72 24.63 31.52
CA LEU A 351 -109.97 24.43 32.96
C LEU A 351 -111.29 25.07 33.38
N GLU A 352 -111.51 26.31 32.98
CA GLU A 352 -112.73 27.08 33.29
C GLU A 352 -113.97 26.39 32.72
N LYS A 353 -113.90 25.86 31.48
CA LYS A 353 -115.01 25.09 30.89
C LYS A 353 -115.35 23.80 31.64
N VAL A 354 -114.38 23.18 32.31
CA VAL A 354 -114.65 21.99 33.13
C VAL A 354 -115.39 22.38 34.41
N GLN A 355 -115.27 23.64 34.87
CA GLN A 355 -116.02 24.15 36.02
C GLN A 355 -117.49 24.40 35.71
N ASP A 356 -117.82 24.75 34.47
CA ASP A 356 -119.20 25.02 34.04
C ASP A 356 -120.03 23.75 33.78
N ARG A 357 -119.47 22.55 34.02
CA ARG A 357 -120.25 21.31 33.95
C ARG A 357 -121.19 21.27 35.14
N GLU A 358 -122.50 21.28 34.86
CA GLU A 358 -123.53 21.11 35.88
C GLU A 358 -123.22 19.88 36.75
N PRO A 359 -123.35 19.99 38.08
CA PRO A 359 -123.16 18.86 38.96
C PRO A 359 -124.11 17.75 38.51
N VAL A 360 -123.57 16.58 38.21
CA VAL A 360 -124.37 15.40 37.91
C VAL A 360 -125.20 15.12 39.17
N ASP A 361 -126.54 15.09 39.04
CA ASP A 361 -127.54 14.92 40.12
C ASP A 361 -127.45 13.59 40.89
N ASP A 362 -126.32 12.89 40.87
CA ASP A 362 -126.12 11.64 41.60
C ASP A 362 -125.48 11.92 42.98
N PRO A 363 -126.28 11.91 44.08
CA PRO A 363 -125.79 12.13 45.43
C PRO A 363 -124.83 11.04 45.94
N SER A 364 -124.64 9.94 45.21
CA SER A 364 -123.64 8.90 45.54
C SER A 364 -122.25 9.16 44.94
N LEU A 365 -122.15 10.06 43.95
CA LEU A 365 -120.89 10.56 43.37
C LEU A 365 -120.43 11.88 44.01
N VAL A 366 -120.85 12.15 45.25
CA VAL A 366 -120.57 13.36 46.05
C VAL A 366 -119.12 13.42 46.54
N GLY A 367 -118.17 12.89 45.78
CA GLY A 367 -116.77 13.33 45.88
C GLY A 367 -116.66 14.78 45.43
N ASP A 368 -115.73 15.55 46.02
CA ASP A 368 -115.37 16.87 45.51
C ASP A 368 -115.05 16.74 44.01
N ALA A 369 -115.92 17.26 43.14
CA ALA A 369 -115.72 17.23 41.70
C ALA A 369 -114.56 18.16 41.35
N GLN A 370 -113.35 17.63 41.46
CA GLN A 370 -112.10 18.33 41.19
C GLN A 370 -111.54 17.88 39.84
N ALA A 371 -111.05 18.83 39.06
CA ALA A 371 -110.31 18.53 37.84
C ALA A 371 -108.80 18.54 38.17
N SER A 372 -108.11 17.43 37.92
CA SER A 372 -106.67 17.28 38.14
C SER A 372 -105.89 17.38 36.84
N PHE A 373 -104.80 18.16 36.85
CA PHE A 373 -103.89 18.37 35.73
C PHE A 373 -102.48 18.07 36.17
N PHE A 374 -101.76 17.28 35.38
CA PHE A 374 -100.41 16.86 35.71
C PHE A 374 -99.39 17.51 34.79
N SER A 375 -98.27 17.96 35.33
CA SER A 375 -97.11 18.36 34.53
C SER A 375 -96.55 17.16 33.79
N PRO A 376 -95.76 17.33 32.73
CA PRO A 376 -94.82 16.30 32.31
C PRO A 376 -93.93 15.87 33.50
N PRO A 377 -93.49 14.61 33.57
CA PRO A 377 -92.52 14.20 34.57
C PRO A 377 -91.21 14.96 34.37
N PHE A 378 -90.58 15.39 35.47
CA PHE A 378 -89.34 16.17 35.46
C PHE A 378 -88.31 15.63 36.45
N GLU A 379 -87.09 16.14 36.32
CA GLU A 379 -85.96 15.85 37.21
C GLU A 379 -85.53 17.13 37.94
N ALA A 380 -85.39 17.05 39.27
CA ALA A 380 -84.83 18.12 40.08
C ALA A 380 -84.13 17.56 41.32
N ALA A 381 -83.09 18.26 41.79
CA ALA A 381 -82.25 17.85 42.92
C ALA A 381 -81.75 16.38 42.85
N GLY A 382 -81.40 15.92 41.64
CA GLY A 382 -80.93 14.54 41.39
C GLY A 382 -82.01 13.46 41.49
N THR A 383 -83.29 13.85 41.50
CA THR A 383 -84.41 12.90 41.62
C THR A 383 -85.27 12.94 40.36
N ARG A 384 -85.62 11.75 39.85
CA ARG A 384 -86.33 11.59 38.57
C ARG A 384 -87.80 11.26 38.79
N GLY A 385 -88.61 11.59 37.78
CA GLY A 385 -90.01 11.19 37.73
C GLY A 385 -90.90 11.97 38.71
N MET A 386 -90.46 13.17 39.12
CA MET A 386 -91.32 14.08 39.87
C MET A 386 -92.38 14.68 38.95
N GLN A 387 -93.55 15.00 39.51
CA GLN A 387 -94.67 15.54 38.73
C GLN A 387 -95.49 16.50 39.59
N LEU A 388 -95.93 17.62 39.02
CA LEU A 388 -96.84 18.55 39.67
C LEU A 388 -98.28 18.17 39.33
N GLU A 389 -99.17 18.23 40.30
CA GLU A 389 -100.61 18.06 40.13
C GLU A 389 -101.33 19.34 40.56
N LEU A 390 -101.97 20.01 39.60
CA LEU A 390 -102.88 21.13 39.85
C LEU A 390 -104.31 20.59 39.95
N ARG A 391 -104.98 20.82 41.08
CA ARG A 391 -106.39 20.50 41.28
C ARG A 391 -107.24 21.76 41.33
N VAL A 392 -108.20 21.86 40.42
CA VAL A 392 -109.15 22.97 40.37
C VAL A 392 -110.44 22.52 41.04
N HIS A 393 -110.86 23.23 42.08
CA HIS A 393 -112.10 22.95 42.79
C HIS A 393 -113.23 23.71 42.08
N THR A 394 -114.28 23.00 41.71
CA THR A 394 -115.51 23.61 41.19
C THR A 394 -116.34 24.17 42.36
N ARG A 395 -117.07 25.25 42.11
CA ARG A 395 -118.01 25.79 43.08
C ARG A 395 -119.07 24.73 43.35
N ARG A 396 -119.15 24.22 44.59
CA ARG A 396 -120.44 23.77 45.09
C ARG A 396 -121.17 25.02 45.55
N SER A 397 -122.16 25.45 44.77
CA SER A 397 -123.17 26.39 45.23
C SER A 397 -124.04 25.69 46.28
N GLY A 398 -123.49 25.51 47.49
CA GLY A 398 -124.28 25.11 48.64
C GLY A 398 -125.19 26.28 49.02
N PRO A 399 -126.51 26.09 49.16
CA PRO A 399 -127.39 27.16 49.61
C PRO A 399 -127.04 27.50 51.08
N GLY A 400 -126.25 28.55 51.28
CA GLY A 400 -125.87 29.04 52.61
C GLY A 400 -124.47 29.66 52.75
N ASP A 401 -123.54 29.40 51.82
CA ASP A 401 -122.17 29.91 51.89
C ASP A 401 -121.99 31.17 51.01
N GLU A 402 -122.55 32.32 51.44
CA GLU A 402 -122.49 33.57 50.66
C GLU A 402 -121.17 34.35 50.81
N GLU A 403 -120.27 34.01 51.76
CA GLU A 403 -119.10 34.86 52.05
C GLU A 403 -117.80 34.54 51.28
N ASP A 404 -117.63 33.36 50.67
CA ASP A 404 -116.41 33.00 49.92
C ASP A 404 -116.64 32.93 48.40
N SER A 405 -117.12 34.04 47.82
CA SER A 405 -117.56 34.15 46.42
C SER A 405 -116.45 34.07 45.35
N SER A 406 -115.19 33.75 45.68
CA SER A 406 -114.07 33.65 44.73
C SER A 406 -113.82 32.20 44.26
N GLY A 407 -114.86 31.56 43.71
CA GLY A 407 -114.89 30.12 43.52
C GLY A 407 -114.05 29.50 42.39
N ASN A 408 -112.77 29.83 42.29
CA ASN A 408 -111.78 29.13 41.46
C ASN A 408 -110.55 28.70 42.29
N GLN A 409 -110.80 28.13 43.48
CA GLN A 409 -109.72 27.73 44.38
C GLN A 409 -108.90 26.57 43.79
N CYS A 410 -107.60 26.79 43.66
CA CYS A 410 -106.63 25.80 43.23
C CYS A 410 -105.90 25.17 44.39
N SER A 411 -105.50 23.92 44.18
CA SER A 411 -104.56 23.22 45.05
C SER A 411 -103.42 22.69 44.21
N LEU A 412 -102.20 22.76 44.74
CA LEU A 412 -101.01 22.31 44.04
C LEU A 412 -100.32 21.24 44.87
N TYR A 413 -100.01 20.12 44.24
CA TYR A 413 -99.32 19.01 44.87
C TYR A 413 -98.10 18.57 44.05
N LEU A 414 -97.09 18.04 44.73
CA LEU A 414 -95.93 17.38 44.17
C LEU A 414 -96.05 15.88 44.36
N TRP A 415 -95.78 15.13 43.30
CA TRP A 415 -95.57 13.68 43.29
C TRP A 415 -94.08 13.40 43.18
N ALA A 416 -93.58 12.45 43.97
CA ALA A 416 -92.19 11.99 43.91
C ALA A 416 -92.06 10.52 44.31
N SER A 417 -90.90 9.92 44.00
CA SER A 417 -90.61 8.51 44.29
C SER A 417 -90.49 8.22 45.78
N ALA A 418 -90.76 6.97 46.16
CA ALA A 418 -90.62 6.48 47.54
C ALA A 418 -89.18 6.64 48.08
N GLY A 419 -89.05 6.99 49.36
CA GLY A 419 -87.76 7.15 50.06
C GLY A 419 -87.09 8.51 49.83
N LEU A 420 -87.79 9.44 49.18
CA LEU A 420 -87.33 10.80 49.00
C LEU A 420 -87.81 11.70 50.13
N GLN A 421 -86.91 12.39 50.81
CA GLN A 421 -87.24 13.42 51.79
C GLN A 421 -86.86 14.79 51.23
N LEU A 422 -87.85 15.67 51.07
CA LEU A 422 -87.67 17.01 50.50
C LEU A 422 -88.06 18.10 51.50
N VAL A 423 -87.32 19.21 51.45
CA VAL A 423 -87.77 20.54 51.85
C VAL A 423 -87.89 21.37 50.58
N PHE A 424 -89.11 21.77 50.23
CA PHE A 424 -89.40 22.40 48.94
C PHE A 424 -90.44 23.51 49.06
N ARG A 425 -90.34 24.51 48.20
CA ARG A 425 -91.31 25.58 48.03
C ARG A 425 -92.17 25.29 46.80
N LEU A 426 -93.47 25.07 47.01
CA LEU A 426 -94.46 25.12 45.93
C LEU A 426 -94.83 26.56 45.65
N PHE A 427 -94.99 26.91 44.39
CA PHE A 427 -95.53 28.22 44.01
C PHE A 427 -96.62 28.09 42.94
N LEU A 428 -97.60 28.97 43.02
CA LEU A 428 -98.76 29.09 42.12
C LEU A 428 -99.01 30.59 41.91
N GLY A 429 -98.60 31.11 40.76
CA GLY A 429 -98.57 32.54 40.48
C GLY A 429 -97.59 33.27 41.40
N THR A 430 -98.13 34.17 42.21
CA THR A 430 -97.39 34.91 43.24
C THR A 430 -97.44 34.23 44.61
N GLU A 431 -98.37 33.29 44.81
CA GLU A 431 -98.50 32.55 46.07
C GLU A 431 -97.43 31.45 46.15
N SER A 432 -96.89 31.23 47.36
CA SER A 432 -95.94 30.15 47.59
C SER A 432 -96.00 29.61 49.01
N VAL A 433 -95.66 28.34 49.17
CA VAL A 433 -95.65 27.64 50.47
C VAL A 433 -94.44 26.71 50.54
N VAL A 434 -93.74 26.74 51.67
CA VAL A 434 -92.63 25.83 51.95
C VAL A 434 -93.17 24.62 52.72
N LEU A 435 -92.90 23.43 52.20
CA LEU A 435 -93.34 22.15 52.74
C LEU A 435 -92.13 21.25 53.01
N ARG A 436 -92.25 20.41 54.03
CA ARG A 436 -91.30 19.33 54.33
C ARG A 436 -92.04 18.00 54.30
N HIS A 437 -91.57 17.06 53.50
CA HIS A 437 -92.26 15.78 53.34
C HIS A 437 -91.31 14.63 53.04
N SER A 438 -91.71 13.42 53.44
CA SER A 438 -91.07 12.16 53.07
C SER A 438 -92.04 11.37 52.22
N PHE A 439 -91.69 11.20 50.94
CA PHE A 439 -92.55 10.59 49.94
C PHE A 439 -92.50 9.07 50.04
N ASP A 440 -93.68 8.45 50.01
CA ASP A 440 -93.87 7.00 49.97
C ASP A 440 -94.07 6.46 48.55
N GLY A 441 -94.07 7.33 47.55
CA GLY A 441 -94.32 7.02 46.14
C GLY A 441 -95.78 6.76 45.79
N LYS A 442 -96.72 6.92 46.75
CA LYS A 442 -98.15 6.64 46.56
C LYS A 442 -99.02 7.87 46.78
N SER A 443 -98.59 8.78 47.65
CA SER A 443 -99.35 9.97 48.01
C SER A 443 -98.60 11.25 47.62
N PRO A 444 -99.30 12.26 47.09
CA PRO A 444 -98.69 13.53 46.79
C PRO A 444 -98.66 14.44 48.02
N CYS A 445 -97.76 15.42 48.03
CA CYS A 445 -97.66 16.43 49.07
C CYS A 445 -97.90 17.83 48.50
N GLY A 446 -98.78 18.60 49.14
CA GLY A 446 -99.17 19.89 48.61
C GLY A 446 -100.02 20.71 49.56
N LEU A 447 -100.55 21.82 49.04
CA LEU A 447 -101.43 22.73 49.78
C LEU A 447 -102.82 22.77 49.13
N LYS A 448 -103.85 22.50 49.94
CA LYS A 448 -105.25 22.68 49.53
C LYS A 448 -105.60 24.18 49.56
N ARG A 449 -106.32 24.67 48.54
CA ARG A 449 -106.79 26.07 48.43
C ARG A 449 -105.66 27.11 48.48
N MET A 450 -104.61 26.89 47.69
CA MET A 450 -103.44 27.77 47.60
C MET A 450 -103.75 29.17 47.02
N GLY A 451 -104.79 29.31 46.21
CA GLY A 451 -105.22 30.61 45.66
C GLY A 451 -106.27 30.47 44.56
N SER A 452 -106.88 31.59 44.16
CA SER A 452 -107.80 31.63 43.01
C SER A 452 -107.03 31.66 41.69
N ILE A 453 -107.42 30.85 40.69
CA ILE A 453 -106.79 30.89 39.34
C ILE A 453 -106.75 32.30 38.79
N VAL A 454 -107.85 33.05 38.95
CA VAL A 454 -108.02 34.38 38.36
C VAL A 454 -106.99 35.37 38.90
N GLU A 455 -106.66 35.27 40.19
CA GLU A 455 -105.70 36.13 40.87
C GLU A 455 -104.25 35.77 40.54
N GLN A 456 -104.00 34.49 40.25
CA GLN A 456 -102.65 33.96 40.02
C GLN A 456 -102.21 33.98 38.54
N LYS A 457 -103.08 34.42 37.62
CA LYS A 457 -102.72 34.59 36.21
C LYS A 457 -101.71 35.73 36.06
N SER A 458 -100.68 35.48 35.25
CA SER A 458 -99.74 36.51 34.81
C SER A 458 -100.41 37.47 33.82
N ILE A 459 -99.75 38.60 33.55
CA ILE A 459 -100.24 39.63 32.60
C ILE A 459 -100.47 39.07 31.19
N ASP A 460 -99.72 38.04 30.81
CA ASP A 460 -99.84 37.32 29.53
C ASP A 460 -100.96 36.26 29.50
N GLY A 461 -101.77 36.18 30.57
CA GLY A 461 -102.83 35.19 30.71
C GLY A 461 -102.34 33.78 31.08
N SER A 462 -101.03 33.54 31.21
CA SER A 462 -100.49 32.25 31.62
C SER A 462 -100.50 32.07 33.15
N LEU A 463 -100.59 30.83 33.61
CA LEU A 463 -100.45 30.49 35.02
C LEU A 463 -99.11 29.79 35.23
N LYS A 464 -98.27 30.39 36.07
CA LYS A 464 -96.96 29.83 36.44
C LYS A 464 -97.11 29.07 37.73
N LEU A 465 -96.69 27.82 37.75
CA LEU A 465 -96.59 27.06 38.98
C LEU A 465 -95.29 26.27 38.95
N GLY A 466 -94.83 25.83 40.09
CA GLY A 466 -93.56 25.13 40.11
C GLY A 466 -93.13 24.71 41.50
N ILE A 467 -91.92 24.16 41.53
CA ILE A 467 -91.26 23.79 42.76
C ILE A 467 -89.87 24.41 42.82
N GLU A 468 -89.42 24.72 44.02
CA GLU A 468 -88.03 25.00 44.33
C GLU A 468 -87.60 24.10 45.48
N ILE A 469 -86.60 23.26 45.25
CA ILE A 469 -86.07 22.31 46.23
C ILE A 469 -84.94 22.98 47.00
N HIS A 470 -85.14 23.15 48.31
CA HIS A 470 -84.14 23.68 49.24
C HIS A 470 -83.22 22.56 49.74
N GLU A 471 -83.81 21.42 50.11
CA GLU A 471 -83.08 20.25 50.59
C GLU A 471 -83.67 18.98 49.98
N SER A 472 -82.79 18.05 49.60
CA SER A 472 -83.16 16.72 49.12
C SER A 472 -82.28 15.68 49.79
N LEU A 473 -82.91 14.73 50.47
CA LEU A 473 -82.26 13.54 51.01
C LEU A 473 -82.89 12.33 50.35
N VAL A 474 -82.09 11.62 49.56
CA VAL A 474 -82.49 10.32 49.02
C VAL A 474 -82.04 9.28 50.04
N GLU A 475 -82.99 8.62 50.69
CA GLU A 475 -82.66 7.47 51.51
C GLU A 475 -82.23 6.34 50.56
N ALA A 476 -80.92 6.17 50.41
CA ALA A 476 -80.38 5.04 49.70
C ALA A 476 -80.77 3.79 50.48
N ARG A 477 -81.85 3.12 50.07
CA ARG A 477 -82.07 1.74 50.47
C ARG A 477 -80.85 0.99 49.96
N ALA A 478 -79.93 0.70 50.86
CA ALA A 478 -78.93 -0.33 50.65
C ALA A 478 -79.73 -1.61 50.41
N LYS A 479 -80.05 -1.88 49.13
CA LYS A 479 -80.36 -3.23 48.70
C LYS A 479 -79.16 -4.01 49.20
N ALA A 480 -79.37 -4.84 50.22
CA ALA A 480 -78.35 -5.75 50.69
C ALA A 480 -77.89 -6.51 49.45
N PHE A 481 -76.71 -6.16 48.94
CA PHE A 481 -75.95 -6.95 47.99
C PHE A 481 -75.45 -8.18 48.74
N LYS A 482 -76.41 -8.99 49.21
CA LYS A 482 -76.20 -10.36 49.64
C LYS A 482 -76.77 -11.19 48.51
N ASP A 483 -75.94 -12.09 48.00
CA ASP A 483 -76.26 -13.12 47.02
C ASP A 483 -76.09 -12.70 45.55
N GLU A 484 -74.84 -12.60 45.09
CA GLU A 484 -74.41 -13.07 43.74
C GLU A 484 -72.88 -12.95 43.56
N PHE A 485 -72.10 -13.62 44.41
CA PHE A 485 -70.74 -14.05 44.07
C PHE A 485 -70.48 -15.37 44.80
N VAL A 486 -71.02 -16.45 44.24
CA VAL A 486 -70.48 -17.79 44.44
C VAL A 486 -69.50 -18.00 43.28
N LEU A 487 -68.22 -18.13 43.65
CA LEU A 487 -67.07 -18.38 42.77
C LEU A 487 -67.24 -19.64 41.91
#